data_AF-A0A4W5KNE4-F1
#
_entry.id   AF-A0A4W5KNE4-F1
#
_cell.length_a   1.000
_cell.length_b   1.000
_cell.length_c   1.000
_cell.angle_alpha   90.00
_cell.angle_beta   90.00
_cell.angle_gamma   90.00
#
_symmetry.space_group_name_H-M   'P 1'
#
loop_
_entity.id
_entity.type
_entity.pdbx_description
1 polymer ?
#
loop_
_entity_poly.entity_id
_entity_poly.type
_entity_poly.pdbx_seq_one_letter_code
_entity_poly.pdbx_strand_id
1 'polypeptide(L)'
;MSSLALVEPLNCGVVTPRERASQEYLQSAGRTLSRQQLRDVVLNTQTLHAEFAEIPMNFVDPKTMDISSHGTKNRYKTILPSKYIRF
;
A
#
# COMPACT_ATOMS: atom_id res chain seq x y z
N MET A 1 -28.54 36.49 -3.51
CA MET A 1 -27.69 35.59 -2.70
C MET A 1 -27.57 34.28 -3.46
N SER A 2 -26.41 34.02 -4.07
CA SER A 2 -26.19 32.89 -4.98
C SER A 2 -25.99 31.59 -4.20
N SER A 3 -26.90 30.64 -4.37
CA SER A 3 -26.94 29.34 -3.70
C SER A 3 -26.24 28.21 -4.47
N LEU A 4 -25.22 28.52 -5.30
CA LEU A 4 -24.58 27.56 -6.22
C LEU A 4 -23.11 27.24 -5.89
N ALA A 5 -22.70 27.28 -4.61
CA ALA A 5 -21.30 27.00 -4.25
C ALA A 5 -21.14 26.04 -3.07
N LEU A 6 -22.03 25.06 -2.95
CA LEU A 6 -21.83 23.91 -2.06
C LEU A 6 -21.99 22.60 -2.85
N VAL A 7 -21.28 22.52 -3.98
CA VAL A 7 -20.92 21.21 -4.52
C VAL A 7 -19.76 20.75 -3.65
N GLU A 8 -20.06 19.92 -2.65
CA GLU A 8 -19.04 19.10 -2.02
C GLU A 8 -18.27 18.41 -3.15
N PRO A 9 -16.93 18.52 -3.20
CA PRO A 9 -16.18 17.77 -4.18
C PRO A 9 -16.51 16.31 -3.93
N LEU A 10 -16.91 15.60 -4.99
CA LEU A 10 -16.97 14.14 -5.01
C LEU A 10 -15.54 13.59 -4.89
N ASN A 11 -14.84 13.88 -3.79
CA ASN A 11 -13.72 13.07 -3.34
C ASN A 11 -14.33 11.82 -2.71
N CYS A 12 -15.03 11.04 -3.54
CA CYS A 12 -15.44 9.72 -3.15
C CYS A 12 -14.14 8.92 -3.09
N GLY A 13 -13.61 8.80 -1.87
CA GLY A 13 -12.62 7.81 -1.47
C GLY A 13 -13.19 6.41 -1.64
N VAL A 14 -13.54 6.06 -2.88
CA VAL A 14 -13.88 4.69 -3.28
C VAL A 14 -12.56 3.95 -3.25
N VAL A 15 -12.26 3.38 -2.09
CA VAL A 15 -11.27 2.33 -1.97
C VAL A 15 -11.68 1.28 -3.00
N THR A 16 -10.87 1.14 -4.04
CA THR A 16 -11.14 0.17 -5.09
C THR A 16 -11.22 -1.21 -4.44
N PRO A 17 -12.01 -2.16 -4.99
CA PRO A 17 -12.04 -3.53 -4.44
C PRO A 17 -10.65 -4.13 -4.26
N ARG A 18 -9.72 -3.77 -5.16
CA ARG A 18 -8.30 -4.16 -5.09
C ARG A 18 -7.56 -3.53 -3.91
N GLU A 19 -7.74 -2.24 -3.66
CA GLU A 19 -7.13 -1.56 -2.50
C GLU A 19 -7.68 -2.11 -1.19
N ARG A 20 -8.98 -2.41 -1.12
CA ARG A 20 -9.59 -3.01 0.07
C ARG A 20 -9.02 -4.40 0.34
N ALA A 21 -8.99 -5.26 -0.67
CA ALA A 21 -8.40 -6.59 -0.55
C ALA A 21 -6.91 -6.53 -0.15
N SER A 22 -6.17 -5.56 -0.68
CA SER A 22 -4.76 -5.35 -0.32
C SER A 22 -4.61 -4.94 1.15
N GLN A 23 -5.46 -4.03 1.62
CA GLN A 23 -5.46 -3.58 3.01
C GLN A 23 -5.85 -4.70 3.97
N GLU A 24 -6.90 -5.46 3.64
CA GLU A 24 -7.34 -6.62 4.42
C GLU A 24 -6.24 -7.68 4.50
N TYR A 25 -5.57 -7.98 3.39
CA TYR A 25 -4.42 -8.90 3.38
C TYR A 25 -3.32 -8.40 4.32
N LEU A 26 -2.90 -7.14 4.21
CA LEU A 26 -1.81 -6.60 5.04
C LEU A 26 -2.15 -6.56 6.54
N GLN A 27 -3.44 -6.47 6.88
CA GLN A 27 -3.89 -6.45 8.27
C GLN A 27 -4.07 -7.84 8.89
N SER A 28 -4.34 -8.86 8.06
CA SER A 28 -4.73 -10.20 8.53
C SER A 28 -3.73 -11.30 8.20
N ALA A 29 -2.96 -11.16 7.13
CA ALA A 29 -2.02 -12.18 6.68
C ALA A 29 -0.89 -12.37 7.70
N GLY A 30 -0.60 -13.62 8.00
CA GLY A 30 0.49 -14.00 8.88
C GLY A 30 0.74 -15.49 8.83
N ARG A 31 2.01 -15.89 8.86
CA ARG A 31 2.43 -17.30 8.83
C ARG A 31 3.39 -17.56 9.99
N THR A 32 2.86 -18.10 11.09
CA THR A 32 3.69 -18.49 12.24
C THR A 32 4.43 -19.78 11.92
N LEU A 33 5.75 -19.78 12.11
CA LEU A 33 6.60 -20.93 11.82
C LEU A 33 7.27 -21.42 13.10
N SER A 34 7.15 -22.74 13.36
CA SER A 34 8.03 -23.41 14.31
C SER A 34 9.47 -23.45 13.79
N ARG A 35 10.43 -23.71 14.68
CA ARG A 35 11.85 -23.78 14.32
C ARG A 35 12.15 -24.80 13.21
N GLN A 36 11.44 -25.92 13.19
CA GLN A 36 11.62 -26.94 12.16
C GLN A 36 11.07 -26.47 10.82
N GLN A 37 9.83 -25.95 10.81
CA GLN A 37 9.21 -25.41 9.59
C GLN A 37 10.04 -24.25 9.00
N LEU A 38 10.64 -23.41 9.83
CA LEU A 38 11.54 -22.35 9.36
C LEU A 38 12.74 -22.92 8.57
N ARG A 39 13.36 -24.00 9.07
CA ARG A 39 14.47 -24.66 8.38
C ARG A 39 14.02 -25.23 7.04
N ASP A 40 12.87 -25.90 7.02
CA ASP A 40 12.33 -26.53 5.81
C ASP A 40 11.94 -25.50 4.74
N VAL A 41 11.34 -24.38 5.17
CA VAL A 41 10.94 -23.28 4.27
C VAL A 41 12.16 -22.57 3.66
N VAL A 42 13.23 -22.37 4.43
CA VAL A 42 14.47 -21.76 3.92
C VAL A 42 15.11 -22.63 2.83
N LEU A 43 14.97 -23.96 2.92
CA LEU A 43 15.44 -24.88 1.88
C LEU A 43 14.55 -24.88 0.63
N ASN A 44 13.30 -24.42 0.74
CA ASN A 44 12.35 -24.33 -0.38
C ASN A 44 12.06 -22.88 -0.79
N THR A 45 13.00 -22.29 -1.51
CA THR A 45 12.92 -20.89 -1.97
C THR A 45 11.75 -20.62 -2.92
N GLN A 46 11.28 -21.61 -3.67
CA GLN A 46 10.14 -21.44 -4.58
C GLN A 46 8.86 -21.10 -3.81
N THR A 47 8.63 -21.77 -2.68
CA THR A 47 7.47 -21.48 -1.84
C THR A 47 7.55 -20.08 -1.22
N LEU A 48 8.74 -19.62 -0.83
CA LEU A 48 8.96 -18.26 -0.36
C LEU A 48 8.71 -17.21 -1.44
N HIS A 49 9.14 -17.48 -2.68
CA HIS A 49 8.88 -16.56 -3.79
C HIS A 49 7.40 -16.43 -4.12
N ALA A 50 6.65 -17.54 -4.06
CA ALA A 50 5.21 -17.52 -4.24
C ALA A 50 4.52 -16.70 -3.14
N GLU A 51 4.85 -16.95 -1.86
CA GLU A 51 4.31 -16.18 -0.73
C GLU A 51 4.68 -14.69 -0.82
N PHE A 52 5.92 -14.37 -1.20
CA PHE A 52 6.35 -12.99 -1.38
C PHE A 52 5.58 -12.26 -2.49
N ALA A 53 5.28 -12.95 -3.60
CA ALA A 53 4.55 -12.36 -4.73
C ALA A 53 3.08 -12.05 -4.39
N GLU A 54 2.52 -12.69 -3.37
CA GLU A 54 1.15 -12.41 -2.89
C GLU A 54 1.08 -11.13 -2.05
N ILE A 55 2.17 -10.73 -1.40
CA ILE A 55 2.19 -9.56 -0.52
C ILE A 55 2.01 -8.26 -1.34
N PRO A 56 0.96 -7.47 -1.07
CA PRO A 56 0.77 -6.18 -1.74
C PRO A 56 1.89 -5.19 -1.39
N MET A 57 2.47 -4.54 -2.40
CA MET A 57 3.57 -3.58 -2.22
C MET A 57 3.21 -2.30 -1.45
N ASN A 58 1.91 -2.00 -1.32
CA ASN A 58 1.39 -0.82 -0.61
C ASN A 58 2.05 0.53 -0.99
N PHE A 59 2.45 0.69 -2.25
CA PHE A 59 3.01 1.96 -2.73
C PHE A 59 1.96 3.04 -2.81
N VAL A 60 2.37 4.27 -2.46
CA VAL A 60 1.51 5.45 -2.54
C VAL A 60 1.37 5.86 -4.00
N ASP A 61 0.13 5.97 -4.49
CA ASP A 61 -0.12 6.56 -5.79
C ASP A 61 0.29 8.05 -5.78
N PRO A 62 1.23 8.48 -6.65
CA PRO A 62 1.65 9.87 -6.76
C PRO A 62 0.47 10.84 -6.94
N LYS A 63 -0.61 10.43 -7.60
CA LYS A 63 -1.82 11.27 -7.80
C LYS A 63 -2.50 11.64 -6.49
N THR A 64 -2.36 10.80 -5.47
CA THR A 64 -2.95 11.03 -4.17
C THR A 64 -2.07 11.92 -3.28
N MET A 65 -0.86 12.29 -3.74
CA MET A 65 0.10 13.07 -2.96
C MET A 65 -0.01 14.56 -3.30
N ASP A 66 -0.80 15.25 -2.48
CA ASP A 66 -1.04 16.70 -2.59
C ASP A 66 0.08 17.51 -1.90
N ILE A 67 1.31 17.38 -2.42
CA ILE A 67 2.46 18.18 -1.99
C ILE A 67 3.12 18.76 -3.24
N SER A 68 3.10 20.08 -3.36
CA SER A 68 3.75 20.74 -4.49
C SER A 68 5.24 20.40 -4.54
N SER A 69 5.73 20.14 -5.76
CA SER A 69 7.15 19.90 -6.04
C SER A 69 7.80 18.76 -5.23
N HIS A 70 7.02 17.82 -4.70
CA HIS A 70 7.56 16.68 -3.95
C HIS A 70 8.60 15.86 -4.74
N GLY A 71 8.50 15.85 -6.07
CA GLY A 71 9.42 15.15 -6.95
C GLY A 71 10.87 15.66 -6.89
N THR A 72 11.13 16.87 -6.39
CA THR A 72 12.49 17.40 -6.26
C THR A 72 13.21 16.89 -5.02
N LYS A 73 12.45 16.51 -3.99
CA LYS A 73 12.98 15.97 -2.72
C LYS A 73 13.03 14.45 -2.69
N ASN A 74 12.31 13.77 -3.60
CA ASN A 74 12.29 12.32 -3.70
C ASN A 74 13.22 11.85 -4.83
N ARG A 75 14.19 10.99 -4.50
CA ARG A 75 15.11 10.42 -5.51
C ARG A 75 14.40 9.54 -6.53
N TYR A 76 13.36 8.83 -6.12
CA TYR A 76 12.57 7.94 -6.97
C TYR A 76 11.11 8.40 -7.01
N LYS A 77 10.53 8.45 -8.22
CA LYS A 77 9.15 8.94 -8.43
C LYS A 77 8.07 8.01 -7.88
N THR A 78 8.36 6.72 -7.76
CA THR A 78 7.41 5.67 -7.37
C THR A 78 7.56 5.20 -5.93
N ILE A 79 8.69 5.51 -5.28
CA ILE A 79 8.94 5.15 -3.89
C ILE A 79 8.71 6.42 -3.06
N LEU A 80 7.46 6.60 -2.66
CA LEU A 80 7.00 7.76 -1.94
C LEU A 80 6.68 7.39 -0.49
N PRO A 81 6.92 8.29 0.48
CA PRO A 81 6.66 7.98 1.87
C PRO A 81 5.15 7.86 2.14
N SER A 82 4.74 6.93 3.03
CA SER A 82 3.32 6.67 3.34
C SER A 82 2.65 7.83 4.07
N LYS A 83 1.38 8.14 3.74
CA LYS A 83 0.65 9.27 4.33
C LYS A 83 0.57 9.24 5.85
N TYR A 84 0.48 8.05 6.44
CA TYR A 84 0.17 7.86 7.85
C TYR A 84 1.40 7.83 8.76
N ILE A 85 2.60 7.61 8.22
CA ILE A 85 3.86 7.46 8.98
C ILE A 85 4.93 8.44 8.45
N ARG A 86 4.49 9.52 7.79
CA ARG A 86 5.38 10.58 7.32
C ARG A 86 5.73 11.51 8.47
N PHE A 87 7.04 11.75 8.65
CA PHE A 87 7.61 12.78 9.51
C PHE A 87 7.94 14.04 8.71
#